data_AF-W4PCN1-F1
#
_entry.id   AF-W4PCN1-F1
#
_cell.length_a   1.000
_cell.length_b   1.000
_cell.length_c   1.000
_cell.angle_alpha   90.00
_cell.angle_beta   90.00
_cell.angle_gamma   90.00
#
_symmetry.space_group_name_H-M   'P 1'
#
loop_
_entity.id
_entity.type
_entity.pdbx_description
1 polymer ?
#
loop_
_entity_poly.entity_id
_entity_poly.type
_entity_poly.pdbx_seq_one_letter_code
_entity_poly.pdbx_strand_id
1 'polypeptide(L)'
;MKTNLSSQITLNRVSPKYYRPENAFEKSVLTRLEKIPTDIYESVEEGASSIAREIAQTIREKQKEGRFCVLALPGGNSPSHVYAELIRMHKAEGLSFRNVIVFNMYEYYPLSPDAVNSNFNALKQMFLDHVDIDKQNIFTPDGTIAKDTIFEYCRLYEQRIESFGGIDIALLGIGRVGNIAFNEPGSRQNSTTRLILLDNDSRNEAAKNFGSIENTPVSSITMGVSTILSAKRIYLLAWGEEKAAMVKACVEGPITDTIPASYLQTHRNAHIAIDLSAASNLTRIHRPWLVTSCEWNDKLIRSAIVWLCQLTGKPILKLTNKDYNENGLSELLALFGSAYNVNIKIFNDLQHTITGWPGGKPNADDTYRPERAKPYPKRVVIFSPHPDDDVISMGGTFRRLVEQKHEVHVAYQTSGNIAVGDEEVIRFLHFINGFNQIFNNNEDKVISEKYAEIRKFLKEKKDGDMDTRDILTIKGLIRRGEARTACAYNNIPLDRCHFLDLPSTKPGKSRKIPSAKPM
;
A
#
# COMPACT_ATOMS: atom_id res chain seq x y z
N MET A 1 28.16 -5.56 -4.13
CA MET A 1 26.99 -6.01 -4.91
C MET A 1 25.93 -4.93 -4.87
N LYS A 2 25.49 -4.40 -6.02
CA LYS A 2 24.34 -3.48 -6.08
C LYS A 2 23.09 -4.27 -5.66
N THR A 3 22.60 -4.06 -4.45
CA THR A 3 21.45 -4.79 -3.88
C THR A 3 20.10 -4.24 -4.32
N ASN A 4 20.06 -3.31 -5.27
CA ASN A 4 18.85 -2.62 -5.72
C ASN A 4 18.44 -3.07 -7.14
N LEU A 5 18.30 -4.39 -7.33
CA LEU A 5 17.79 -4.97 -8.58
C LEU A 5 16.27 -5.06 -8.62
N SER A 6 15.57 -4.85 -7.49
CA SER A 6 14.10 -4.93 -7.42
C SER A 6 13.39 -3.93 -8.35
N SER A 7 13.92 -2.71 -8.49
CA SER A 7 13.39 -1.70 -9.44
C SER A 7 13.62 -2.08 -10.91
N GLN A 8 14.59 -2.96 -11.18
CA GLN A 8 14.89 -3.45 -12.53
C GLN A 8 14.09 -4.72 -12.90
N ILE A 9 13.57 -5.44 -11.91
CA ILE A 9 12.76 -6.66 -12.06
C ILE A 9 11.27 -6.31 -11.93
N THR A 10 10.79 -5.39 -12.76
CA THR A 10 9.36 -5.22 -12.99
C THR A 10 9.00 -5.99 -14.25
N LEU A 11 8.29 -7.12 -14.09
CA LEU A 11 7.83 -7.96 -15.21
C LEU A 11 6.92 -7.18 -16.19
N ASN A 12 6.39 -6.04 -15.77
CA ASN A 12 5.53 -5.17 -16.56
C ASN A 12 5.90 -3.70 -16.33
N ARG A 13 6.67 -3.10 -17.24
CA ARG A 13 6.92 -1.65 -17.22
C ARG A 13 5.77 -0.92 -17.89
N VAL A 14 5.18 0.03 -17.17
CA VAL A 14 4.26 1.01 -17.76
C VAL A 14 5.08 1.91 -18.68
N SER A 15 4.62 2.16 -19.91
CA SER A 15 5.36 3.02 -20.83
C SER A 15 5.38 4.46 -20.31
N PRO A 16 6.54 5.14 -20.29
CA PRO A 16 6.66 6.55 -19.89
C PRO A 16 5.68 7.47 -20.59
N LYS A 17 5.28 7.19 -21.83
CA LYS A 17 4.34 8.02 -22.58
C LYS A 17 3.00 8.25 -21.87
N TYR A 18 2.58 7.36 -20.97
CA TYR A 18 1.31 7.49 -20.26
C TYR A 18 1.39 8.40 -19.02
N TYR A 19 2.60 8.68 -18.53
CA TYR A 19 2.79 9.46 -17.29
C TYR A 19 3.82 10.60 -17.41
N ARG A 20 4.63 10.63 -18.47
CA ARG A 20 5.55 11.70 -18.86
C ARG A 20 5.22 12.17 -20.29
N PRO A 21 4.10 12.91 -20.48
CA PRO A 21 3.76 13.46 -21.79
C PRO A 21 4.82 14.46 -22.27
N GLU A 22 5.13 14.48 -23.57
CA GLU A 22 6.18 15.34 -24.12
C GLU A 22 5.74 16.81 -24.22
N ASN A 23 4.43 17.04 -24.30
CA ASN A 23 3.85 18.37 -24.50
C ASN A 23 2.45 18.50 -23.86
N ALA A 24 1.94 19.73 -23.81
CA ALA A 24 0.66 20.05 -23.18
C ALA A 24 -0.54 19.39 -23.89
N PHE A 25 -0.45 19.18 -25.22
CA PHE A 25 -1.51 18.54 -25.99
C PHE A 25 -1.66 17.07 -25.58
N GLU A 26 -0.56 16.32 -25.54
CA GLU A 26 -0.55 14.94 -25.06
C GLU A 26 -1.03 14.83 -23.62
N LYS A 27 -0.57 15.74 -22.74
CA LYS A 27 -1.05 15.79 -21.35
C LYS A 27 -2.57 15.93 -21.32
N SER A 28 -3.12 16.88 -22.08
CA SER A 28 -4.58 17.11 -22.15
C SER A 28 -5.35 15.89 -22.65
N VAL A 29 -4.81 15.14 -23.62
CA VAL A 29 -5.47 13.93 -24.14
C VAL A 29 -5.45 12.81 -23.10
N LEU A 30 -4.29 12.56 -22.48
CA LEU A 30 -4.12 11.51 -21.47
C LEU A 30 -4.95 11.75 -20.22
N THR A 31 -5.03 13.00 -19.75
CA THR A 31 -5.70 13.37 -18.50
C THR A 31 -7.16 13.78 -18.73
N ARG A 32 -7.75 13.55 -19.90
CA ARG A 32 -9.11 14.03 -20.23
C ARG A 32 -10.23 13.52 -19.31
N LEU A 33 -9.98 12.41 -18.61
CA LEU A 33 -10.91 11.82 -17.63
C LEU A 33 -10.57 12.20 -16.19
N GLU A 34 -9.43 12.85 -15.96
CA GLU A 34 -8.99 13.32 -14.65
C GLU A 34 -9.59 14.70 -14.39
N LYS A 35 -10.24 14.85 -13.23
CA LYS A 35 -10.90 16.09 -12.79
C LYS A 35 -10.05 16.89 -11.80
N ILE A 36 -8.87 16.36 -11.46
CA ILE A 36 -7.86 17.03 -10.66
C ILE A 36 -6.51 16.84 -11.36
N PRO A 37 -5.70 17.90 -11.54
CA PRO A 37 -4.33 17.75 -12.00
C PRO A 37 -3.58 16.66 -11.20
N THR A 38 -3.15 15.61 -11.90
CA THR A 38 -2.49 14.45 -11.29
C THR A 38 -1.14 14.20 -11.94
N ASP A 39 -0.09 14.28 -11.13
CA ASP A 39 1.28 14.01 -11.53
C ASP A 39 1.70 12.63 -11.00
N ILE A 40 2.19 11.79 -11.92
CA ILE A 40 2.60 10.42 -11.65
C ILE A 40 4.12 10.37 -11.72
N TYR A 41 4.74 9.88 -10.65
CA TYR A 41 6.18 9.77 -10.50
C TYR A 41 6.61 8.29 -10.56
N GLU A 42 7.85 8.02 -11.00
CA GLU A 42 8.35 6.64 -11.08
C GLU A 42 8.62 6.04 -9.70
N SER A 43 8.96 6.91 -8.73
CA SER A 43 9.17 6.50 -7.35
C SER A 43 8.62 7.55 -6.37
N VAL A 44 8.41 7.09 -5.14
CA VAL A 44 7.97 7.95 -4.03
C VAL A 44 8.98 9.06 -3.76
N GLU A 45 10.28 8.77 -3.89
CA GLU A 45 11.37 9.74 -3.68
C GLU A 45 11.36 10.86 -4.73
N GLU A 46 11.11 10.53 -6.00
CA GLU A 46 11.01 11.53 -7.08
C GLU A 46 9.84 12.48 -6.81
N GLY A 47 8.66 11.92 -6.53
CA GLY A 47 7.47 12.71 -6.22
C GLY A 47 7.63 13.55 -4.95
N ALA A 48 8.15 12.96 -3.89
CA ALA A 48 8.41 13.68 -2.64
C ALA A 48 9.41 14.82 -2.82
N SER A 49 10.48 14.63 -3.60
CA SER A 49 11.45 15.68 -3.89
C SER A 49 10.84 16.82 -4.70
N SER A 50 10.00 16.50 -5.69
CA SER A 50 9.24 17.50 -6.47
C SER A 50 8.37 18.38 -5.56
N ILE A 51 7.54 17.76 -4.70
CA ILE A 51 6.66 18.50 -3.79
C ILE A 51 7.44 19.29 -2.74
N ALA A 52 8.53 18.73 -2.19
CA ALA A 52 9.38 19.43 -1.24
C ALA A 52 10.03 20.69 -1.86
N ARG A 53 10.45 20.64 -3.13
CA ARG A 53 11.00 21.81 -3.83
C ARG A 53 9.98 22.93 -3.98
N GLU A 54 8.74 22.60 -4.33
CA GLU A 54 7.65 23.59 -4.44
C GLU A 54 7.34 24.26 -3.09
N ILE A 55 7.31 23.47 -2.01
CA ILE A 55 7.14 23.99 -0.65
C ILE A 55 8.33 24.89 -0.27
N ALA A 56 9.57 24.43 -0.51
CA ALA A 56 10.79 25.19 -0.22
C ALA A 56 10.86 26.51 -1.00
N GLN A 57 10.44 26.49 -2.27
CA GLN A 57 10.33 27.70 -3.09
C GLN A 57 9.32 28.68 -2.50
N THR A 58 8.14 28.20 -2.12
CA THR A 58 7.10 29.03 -1.50
C THR A 58 7.59 29.66 -0.19
N ILE A 59 8.30 28.89 0.65
CA ILE A 59 8.90 29.39 1.89
C ILE A 59 9.88 30.54 1.59
N ARG A 60 10.78 30.34 0.62
CA ARG A 60 11.79 31.33 0.21
C ARG A 60 11.16 32.59 -0.37
N GLU A 61 10.14 32.46 -1.20
CA GLU A 61 9.39 33.58 -1.79
C GLU A 61 8.71 34.42 -0.70
N LYS A 62 8.00 33.77 0.21
CA LYS A 62 7.37 34.43 1.37
C LYS A 62 8.39 35.11 2.26
N GLN A 63 9.52 34.47 2.51
CA GLN A 63 10.61 35.04 3.29
C GLN A 63 11.15 36.32 2.64
N LYS A 64 11.35 36.31 1.32
CA LYS A 64 11.79 37.48 0.55
C LYS A 64 10.78 38.62 0.60
N GLU A 65 9.49 38.31 0.63
CA GLU A 65 8.40 39.28 0.81
C GLU A 65 8.25 39.78 2.26
N GLY A 66 9.02 39.26 3.22
CA GLY A 66 8.86 39.58 4.64
C GLY A 66 7.54 39.06 5.24
N ARG A 67 6.98 38.01 4.65
CA ARG A 67 5.71 37.39 5.04
C ARG A 67 5.92 35.98 5.59
N PHE A 68 5.00 35.56 6.44
CA PHE A 68 4.94 34.18 6.87
C PHE A 68 4.50 33.25 5.72
N CYS A 69 5.10 32.07 5.65
CA CYS A 69 4.58 30.96 4.84
C CYS A 69 3.71 30.08 5.74
N VAL A 70 2.41 30.00 5.44
CA VAL A 70 1.44 29.27 6.27
C VAL A 70 1.20 27.89 5.69
N LEU A 71 1.55 26.84 6.43
CA LEU A 71 1.42 25.44 6.03
C LEU A 71 0.37 24.74 6.88
N ALA A 72 -0.55 24.02 6.26
CA ALA A 72 -1.36 23.01 6.94
C ALA A 72 -0.73 21.63 6.72
N LEU A 73 -0.38 20.93 7.80
CA LEU A 73 0.39 19.69 7.77
C LEU A 73 -0.28 18.58 8.59
N PRO A 74 -0.37 17.35 8.08
CA PRO A 74 -0.83 16.19 8.83
C PRO A 74 0.36 15.37 9.34
N GLY A 75 0.10 14.50 10.30
CA GLY A 75 0.98 13.35 10.52
C GLY A 75 0.75 12.26 9.46
N GLY A 76 1.12 11.03 9.80
CA GLY A 76 0.90 9.86 8.96
C GLY A 76 1.96 9.63 7.88
N ASN A 77 1.87 8.48 7.20
CA ASN A 77 2.97 7.99 6.38
C ASN A 77 3.11 8.67 5.01
N SER A 78 2.01 9.12 4.39
CA SER A 78 2.05 9.74 3.05
C SER A 78 3.01 10.95 2.95
N PRO A 79 3.00 11.92 3.89
CA PRO A 79 3.92 13.07 3.82
C PRO A 79 5.35 12.78 4.30
N SER A 80 5.63 11.59 4.86
CA SER A 80 6.93 11.29 5.49
C SER A 80 8.14 11.55 4.58
N HIS A 81 8.05 11.18 3.31
CA HIS A 81 9.13 11.36 2.34
C HIS A 81 9.33 12.84 1.98
N VAL A 82 8.26 13.63 1.94
CA VAL A 82 8.34 15.09 1.72
C VAL A 82 9.03 15.76 2.91
N TYR A 83 8.67 15.37 4.14
CA TYR A 83 9.33 15.88 5.34
C TYR A 83 10.82 15.52 5.39
N ALA A 84 11.17 14.28 5.05
CA ALA A 84 12.57 13.85 5.00
C ALA A 84 13.39 14.71 4.02
N GLU A 85 12.82 15.04 2.86
CA GLU A 85 13.49 15.90 1.88
C GLU A 85 13.57 17.37 2.35
N LEU A 86 12.53 17.91 2.97
CA LEU A 86 12.57 19.26 3.55
C LEU A 86 13.64 19.37 4.66
N ILE A 87 13.79 18.34 5.49
CA ILE A 87 14.87 18.25 6.49
C ILE A 87 16.24 18.21 5.79
N ARG A 88 16.38 17.45 4.70
CA ARG A 88 17.63 17.42 3.92
C ARG A 88 17.96 18.81 3.37
N MET A 89 16.99 19.50 2.77
CA MET A 89 17.16 20.86 2.25
C MET A 89 17.50 21.86 3.36
N HIS A 90 16.92 21.72 4.55
CA HIS A 90 17.30 22.53 5.72
C HIS A 90 18.78 22.35 6.07
N LYS A 91 19.19 21.08 6.24
CA LYS A 91 20.55 20.73 6.71
C LYS A 91 21.64 20.99 5.66
N ALA A 92 21.32 20.82 4.37
CA ALA A 92 22.31 20.85 3.29
C ALA A 92 22.24 22.09 2.37
N GLU A 93 21.08 22.74 2.26
CA GLU A 93 20.84 23.83 1.30
C GLU A 93 20.43 25.15 1.97
N GLY A 94 20.41 25.20 3.31
CA GLY A 94 20.11 26.41 4.07
C GLY A 94 18.66 26.88 4.00
N LEU A 95 17.71 25.99 3.70
CA LEU A 95 16.28 26.31 3.81
C LEU A 95 15.91 26.58 5.27
N SER A 96 15.45 27.79 5.62
CA SER A 96 15.03 28.13 6.99
C SER A 96 13.51 28.06 7.15
N PHE A 97 13.06 27.65 8.33
CA PHE A 97 11.67 27.54 8.74
C PHE A 97 11.27 28.59 9.78
N ARG A 98 12.14 29.57 10.08
CA ARG A 98 11.85 30.64 11.05
C ARG A 98 10.63 31.50 10.67
N ASN A 99 10.39 31.68 9.37
CA ASN A 99 9.24 32.41 8.85
C ASN A 99 8.04 31.50 8.47
N VAL A 100 8.02 30.27 8.97
CA VAL A 100 6.95 29.30 8.68
C VAL A 100 5.98 29.23 9.86
N ILE A 101 4.68 29.26 9.56
CA ILE A 101 3.59 28.96 10.48
C ILE A 101 3.03 27.58 10.11
N VAL A 102 2.85 26.70 11.09
CA VAL A 102 2.28 25.36 10.88
C VAL A 102 0.95 25.24 11.61
N PHE A 103 -0.08 24.83 10.88
CA PHE A 103 -1.36 24.37 11.41
C PHE A 103 -1.45 22.84 11.25
N ASN A 104 -1.43 22.11 12.36
CA ASN A 104 -1.67 20.67 12.37
C ASN A 104 -3.14 20.38 12.04
N MET A 105 -3.40 19.54 11.05
CA MET A 105 -4.75 19.37 10.51
C MET A 105 -5.74 18.72 11.47
N TYR A 106 -5.29 17.91 12.42
CA TYR A 106 -6.17 17.20 13.33
C TYR A 106 -5.43 16.72 14.59
N GLU A 107 -6.17 16.44 15.64
CA GLU A 107 -5.68 15.69 16.80
C GLU A 107 -6.78 14.75 17.32
N TYR A 108 -6.39 13.61 17.87
CA TYR A 108 -7.33 12.67 18.48
C TYR A 108 -7.99 13.27 19.72
N TYR A 109 -9.19 12.81 20.05
CA TYR A 109 -9.96 13.25 21.21
C TYR A 109 -10.78 12.09 21.82
N PRO A 110 -10.85 11.97 23.16
CA PRO A 110 -9.96 12.62 24.11
C PRO A 110 -8.56 11.99 24.08
N LEU A 111 -7.54 12.76 24.43
CA LEU A 111 -6.20 12.26 24.70
C LEU A 111 -5.85 12.44 26.18
N SER A 112 -5.06 11.50 26.72
CA SER A 112 -4.41 11.73 28.00
C SER A 112 -3.29 12.77 27.83
N PRO A 113 -2.98 13.56 28.88
CA PRO A 113 -1.88 14.53 28.83
C PRO A 113 -0.52 13.94 28.41
N ASP A 114 -0.29 12.66 28.76
CA ASP A 114 0.94 11.93 28.46
C ASP A 114 0.84 11.03 27.21
N ALA A 115 -0.15 11.25 26.34
CA ALA A 115 -0.38 10.42 25.17
C ALA A 115 0.78 10.54 24.16
N VAL A 116 1.70 9.57 24.21
CA VAL A 116 2.84 9.48 23.28
C VAL A 116 2.38 9.32 21.83
N ASN A 117 1.23 8.68 21.61
CA ASN A 117 0.73 8.29 20.28
C ASN A 117 -0.13 9.38 19.61
N SER A 118 -0.03 10.64 20.03
CA SER A 118 -0.77 11.75 19.41
C SER A 118 -0.30 12.03 17.98
N ASN A 119 -1.20 12.57 17.15
CA ASN A 119 -0.85 12.95 15.79
C ASN A 119 0.21 14.06 15.78
N PHE A 120 0.10 15.02 16.70
CA PHE A 120 1.08 16.09 16.82
C PHE A 120 2.49 15.57 17.20
N ASN A 121 2.59 14.57 18.06
CA ASN A 121 3.87 13.95 18.39
C ASN A 121 4.50 13.25 17.18
N ALA A 122 3.69 12.56 16.36
CA ALA A 122 4.17 11.99 15.10
C ALA A 122 4.71 13.08 14.16
N LEU A 123 3.98 14.19 13.98
CA LEU A 123 4.42 15.31 13.14
C LEU A 123 5.73 15.93 13.64
N LYS A 124 5.88 16.12 14.96
CA LYS A 124 7.14 16.61 15.55
C LYS A 124 8.32 15.68 15.25
N GLN A 125 8.17 14.40 15.56
CA GLN A 125 9.21 13.40 15.36
C GLN A 125 9.60 13.23 13.90
N MET A 126 8.64 13.34 12.98
CA MET A 126 8.88 13.21 11.55
C MET A 126 9.50 14.47 10.93
N PHE A 127 9.21 15.65 11.49
CA PHE A 127 9.52 16.91 10.83
C PHE A 127 9.96 18.04 11.78
N LEU A 128 9.06 18.51 12.66
CA LEU A 128 9.24 19.80 13.34
C LEU A 128 10.45 19.84 14.29
N ASP A 129 10.84 18.70 14.87
CA ASP A 129 12.00 18.61 15.77
C ASP A 129 13.36 18.66 15.02
N HIS A 130 13.34 18.65 13.68
CA HIS A 130 14.53 18.57 12.83
C HIS A 130 14.83 19.85 12.03
N VAL A 131 14.05 20.91 12.25
CA VAL A 131 14.14 22.19 11.54
C VAL A 131 14.11 23.38 12.51
N ASP A 132 14.49 24.56 12.04
CA ASP A 132 14.59 25.79 12.85
C ASP A 132 13.27 26.58 12.96
N ILE A 133 12.13 25.88 13.00
CA ILE A 133 10.82 26.51 13.21
C ILE A 133 10.66 26.99 14.65
N ASP A 134 10.08 28.17 14.81
CA ASP A 134 9.82 28.75 16.13
C ASP A 134 8.59 28.08 16.78
N LYS A 135 8.69 27.69 18.06
CA LYS A 135 7.63 26.88 18.71
C LYS A 135 6.29 27.62 18.79
N GLN A 136 6.34 28.94 18.91
CA GLN A 136 5.16 29.81 18.92
C GLN A 136 4.40 29.83 17.58
N ASN A 137 5.04 29.40 16.50
CA ASN A 137 4.48 29.35 15.15
C ASN A 137 3.79 28.02 14.82
N ILE A 138 3.65 27.13 15.82
CA ILE A 138 3.07 25.80 15.65
C ILE A 138 1.72 25.75 16.37
N PHE A 139 0.65 25.55 15.61
CA PHE A 139 -0.72 25.48 16.11
C PHE A 139 -1.31 24.10 15.88
N THR A 140 -1.69 23.41 16.97
CA THR A 140 -2.32 22.08 16.90
C THR A 140 -3.62 22.07 17.67
N PRO A 141 -4.66 21.36 17.18
CA PRO A 141 -5.83 21.05 18.00
C PRO A 141 -5.41 20.38 19.32
N ASP A 142 -6.10 20.74 20.41
CA ASP A 142 -5.80 20.24 21.75
C ASP A 142 -6.77 19.11 22.12
N GLY A 143 -6.24 17.89 22.19
CA GLY A 143 -7.00 16.68 22.53
C GLY A 143 -7.37 16.56 24.01
N THR A 144 -6.94 17.47 24.87
CA THR A 144 -7.10 17.39 26.34
C THR A 144 -8.16 18.34 26.89
N ILE A 145 -8.73 19.22 26.06
CA ILE A 145 -9.69 20.23 26.49
C ILE A 145 -11.04 19.64 26.91
N ALA A 146 -11.76 20.36 27.77
CA ALA A 146 -13.11 20.01 28.18
C ALA A 146 -14.08 20.08 26.99
N LYS A 147 -14.99 19.10 26.90
CA LYS A 147 -15.84 18.87 25.73
C LYS A 147 -16.72 20.07 25.36
N ASP A 148 -17.20 20.80 26.36
CA ASP A 148 -18.04 22.00 26.24
C ASP A 148 -17.29 23.21 25.63
N THR A 149 -15.95 23.22 25.71
CA THR A 149 -15.12 24.29 25.14
C THR A 149 -14.73 24.06 23.68
N ILE A 150 -14.92 22.84 23.15
CA ILE A 150 -14.42 22.44 21.83
C ILE A 150 -14.95 23.32 20.70
N PHE A 151 -16.23 23.69 20.74
CA PHE A 151 -16.82 24.53 19.69
C PHE A 151 -16.11 25.88 19.59
N GLU A 152 -15.91 26.53 20.74
CA GLU A 152 -15.21 27.82 20.80
C GLU A 152 -13.74 27.67 20.39
N TYR A 153 -13.09 26.59 20.84
CA TYR A 153 -11.72 26.27 20.44
C TYR A 153 -11.57 26.13 18.92
N CYS A 154 -12.49 25.39 18.28
CA CYS A 154 -12.48 25.23 16.82
C CYS A 154 -12.66 26.58 16.11
N ARG A 155 -13.56 27.44 16.62
CA ARG A 155 -13.75 28.79 16.08
C ARG A 155 -12.49 29.65 16.18
N LEU A 156 -11.80 29.62 17.32
CA LEU A 156 -10.54 30.34 17.53
C LEU A 156 -9.42 29.79 16.63
N TYR A 157 -9.42 28.48 16.35
CA TYR A 157 -8.47 27.86 15.43
C TYR A 157 -8.65 28.41 14.00
N GLU A 158 -9.89 28.50 13.52
CA GLU A 158 -10.22 29.13 12.22
C GLU A 158 -9.83 30.61 12.17
N GLN A 159 -10.18 31.39 13.19
CA GLN A 159 -9.82 32.81 13.27
C GLN A 159 -8.30 33.01 13.25
N ARG A 160 -7.55 32.09 13.87
CA ARG A 160 -6.09 32.14 13.86
C ARG A 160 -5.53 31.89 12.47
N ILE A 161 -6.07 30.93 11.72
CA ILE A 161 -5.70 30.71 10.30
C ILE A 161 -5.89 32.00 9.49
N GLU A 162 -7.06 32.63 9.63
CA GLU A 162 -7.37 33.89 8.94
C GLU A 162 -6.46 35.04 9.36
N SER A 163 -6.06 35.12 10.64
CA SER A 163 -5.16 36.16 11.14
C SER A 163 -3.77 36.14 10.48
N PHE A 164 -3.34 35.00 9.92
CA PHE A 164 -2.11 34.88 9.13
C PHE A 164 -2.34 35.01 7.61
N GLY A 165 -3.55 35.36 7.17
CA GLY A 165 -3.89 35.54 5.75
C GLY A 165 -4.18 34.23 5.00
N GLY A 166 -4.66 33.22 5.73
CA GLY A 166 -5.05 31.91 5.22
C GLY A 166 -3.86 30.97 4.98
N ILE A 167 -4.18 29.72 4.64
CA ILE A 167 -3.18 28.68 4.37
C ILE A 167 -2.58 28.88 2.98
N ASP A 168 -1.25 28.92 2.87
CA ASP A 168 -0.56 28.97 1.58
C ASP A 168 -0.51 27.59 0.93
N ILE A 169 -0.14 26.56 1.69
CA ILE A 169 -0.09 25.16 1.22
C ILE A 169 -0.72 24.22 2.24
N ALA A 170 -1.68 23.40 1.81
CA ALA A 170 -2.15 22.24 2.56
C ALA A 170 -1.57 20.94 1.98
N LEU A 171 -0.83 20.19 2.80
CA LEU A 171 -0.33 18.87 2.43
C LEU A 171 -1.31 17.81 2.94
N LEU A 172 -1.79 16.91 2.10
CA LEU A 172 -2.81 15.93 2.45
C LEU A 172 -2.33 14.52 2.13
N GLY A 173 -2.83 13.54 2.89
CA GLY A 173 -2.88 12.15 2.45
C GLY A 173 -4.32 11.75 2.16
N ILE A 174 -4.51 10.74 1.32
CA ILE A 174 -5.82 10.10 1.11
C ILE A 174 -5.93 8.83 1.97
N GLY A 175 -6.95 8.78 2.83
CA GLY A 175 -7.25 7.58 3.60
C GLY A 175 -7.92 6.49 2.76
N ARG A 176 -8.06 5.29 3.33
CA ARG A 176 -8.59 4.12 2.61
C ARG A 176 -10.04 4.30 2.15
N VAL A 177 -10.82 5.06 2.90
CA VAL A 177 -12.22 5.39 2.62
C VAL A 177 -12.38 6.73 1.90
N GLY A 178 -11.28 7.32 1.40
CA GLY A 178 -11.33 8.58 0.65
C GLY A 178 -11.40 9.83 1.53
N ASN A 179 -11.16 9.69 2.83
CA ASN A 179 -11.06 10.81 3.76
C ASN A 179 -9.79 11.64 3.53
N ILE A 180 -9.90 12.94 3.81
CA ILE A 180 -8.78 13.90 3.93
C ILE A 180 -8.78 14.45 5.35
N ALA A 181 -7.64 14.41 6.04
CA ALA A 181 -7.63 14.48 7.51
C ALA A 181 -8.63 13.46 8.09
N PHE A 182 -9.43 13.82 9.09
CA PHE A 182 -10.55 12.99 9.57
C PHE A 182 -11.91 13.40 8.99
N ASN A 183 -11.93 14.04 7.82
CA ASN A 183 -13.18 14.24 7.10
C ASN A 183 -13.58 12.91 6.43
N GLU A 184 -14.33 12.10 7.16
CA GLU A 184 -14.83 10.78 6.79
C GLU A 184 -16.07 10.84 5.88
N PRO A 185 -16.47 9.72 5.23
CA PRO A 185 -17.68 9.64 4.43
C PRO A 185 -18.91 10.24 5.13
N GLY A 186 -19.62 11.13 4.43
CA GLY A 186 -20.72 11.95 4.96
C GLY A 186 -20.29 13.34 5.47
N SER A 187 -18.99 13.64 5.48
CA SER A 187 -18.49 15.00 5.75
C SER A 187 -18.94 15.97 4.67
N ARG A 188 -19.56 17.08 5.09
CA ARG A 188 -20.04 18.11 4.16
C ARG A 188 -18.91 18.97 3.63
N GLN A 189 -19.02 19.42 2.38
CA GLN A 189 -18.06 20.33 1.75
C GLN A 189 -17.88 21.65 2.52
N ASN A 190 -18.97 22.19 3.11
CA ASN A 190 -18.95 23.43 3.87
C ASN A 190 -18.55 23.26 5.35
N SER A 191 -18.02 22.10 5.73
CA SER A 191 -17.59 21.85 7.11
C SER A 191 -16.34 22.66 7.45
N THR A 192 -16.37 23.30 8.61
CA THR A 192 -15.20 23.94 9.24
C THR A 192 -14.57 22.99 10.27
N THR A 193 -13.52 23.44 10.95
CA THR A 193 -12.89 22.73 12.07
C THR A 193 -13.94 22.32 13.10
N ARG A 194 -13.94 21.04 13.48
CA ARG A 194 -14.97 20.46 14.36
C ARG A 194 -14.49 19.19 15.05
N LEU A 195 -15.21 18.81 16.10
CA LEU A 195 -15.18 17.44 16.63
C LEU A 195 -15.92 16.50 15.69
N ILE A 196 -15.32 15.36 15.35
CA ILE A 196 -15.93 14.28 14.59
C ILE A 196 -15.74 12.95 15.33
N LEU A 197 -16.72 12.05 15.23
CA LEU A 197 -16.57 10.65 15.62
C LEU A 197 -15.83 9.90 14.52
N LEU A 198 -14.93 9.01 14.90
CA LEU A 198 -14.18 8.18 13.95
C LEU A 198 -14.97 6.92 13.61
N ASP A 199 -15.04 6.60 12.33
CA ASP A 199 -15.59 5.34 11.85
C ASP A 199 -14.70 4.14 12.22
N ASN A 200 -15.24 2.93 12.07
CA ASN A 200 -14.51 1.72 12.45
C ASN A 200 -13.24 1.52 11.62
N ASP A 201 -13.23 1.90 10.34
CA ASP A 201 -12.08 1.72 9.46
C ASP A 201 -10.91 2.64 9.86
N SER A 202 -11.21 3.89 10.17
CA SER A 202 -10.26 4.90 10.65
C SER A 202 -9.75 4.56 12.04
N ARG A 203 -10.62 4.05 12.93
CA ARG A 203 -10.20 3.53 14.23
C ARG A 203 -9.31 2.29 14.10
N ASN A 204 -9.63 1.37 13.20
CA ASN A 204 -8.79 0.20 12.91
C ASN A 204 -7.41 0.60 12.35
N GLU A 205 -7.36 1.63 11.51
CA GLU A 205 -6.09 2.16 11.00
C GLU A 205 -5.28 2.82 12.11
N ALA A 206 -5.92 3.64 12.95
CA ALA A 206 -5.31 4.30 14.10
C ALA A 206 -4.87 3.31 15.19
N ALA A 207 -5.55 2.18 15.37
CA ALA A 207 -5.21 1.15 16.36
C ALA A 207 -3.79 0.61 16.22
N LYS A 208 -3.20 0.68 15.02
CA LYS A 208 -1.78 0.35 14.80
C LYS A 208 -0.84 1.24 15.61
N ASN A 209 -1.23 2.48 15.89
CA ASN A 209 -0.49 3.43 16.70
C ASN A 209 -0.84 3.33 18.18
N PHE A 210 -2.07 2.96 18.52
CA PHE A 210 -2.55 2.85 19.91
C PHE A 210 -2.44 1.44 20.52
N GLY A 211 -1.97 0.46 19.75
CA GLY A 211 -1.80 -0.93 20.17
C GLY A 211 -3.07 -1.78 20.07
N SER A 212 -4.24 -1.20 20.36
CA SER A 212 -5.54 -1.87 20.22
C SER A 212 -6.66 -0.87 19.91
N ILE A 213 -7.81 -1.37 19.45
CA ILE A 213 -8.96 -0.51 19.14
C ILE A 213 -9.61 0.06 20.39
N GLU A 214 -9.54 -0.66 21.52
CA GLU A 214 -10.04 -0.22 22.83
C GLU A 214 -9.26 0.99 23.34
N ASN A 215 -7.94 1.02 23.08
CA ASN A 215 -7.07 2.15 23.42
C ASN A 215 -7.11 3.28 22.40
N THR A 216 -7.82 3.09 21.27
CA THR A 216 -7.90 4.08 20.21
C THR A 216 -9.03 5.08 20.51
N PRO A 217 -8.73 6.39 20.54
CA PRO A 217 -9.74 7.43 20.71
C PRO A 217 -10.90 7.28 19.72
N VAL A 218 -12.11 7.60 20.19
CA VAL A 218 -13.36 7.46 19.42
C VAL A 218 -13.67 8.67 18.55
N SER A 219 -12.93 9.76 18.72
CA SER A 219 -13.16 11.03 18.03
C SER A 219 -11.86 11.75 17.70
N SER A 220 -11.96 12.79 16.87
CA SER A 220 -10.88 13.72 16.57
C SER A 220 -11.42 15.13 16.42
N ILE A 221 -10.63 16.13 16.83
CA ILE A 221 -10.81 17.51 16.39
C ILE A 221 -10.04 17.65 15.09
N THR A 222 -10.74 17.93 13.98
CA THR A 222 -10.17 17.97 12.64
C THR A 222 -10.52 19.26 11.92
N MET A 223 -9.59 19.77 11.13
CA MET A 223 -9.84 20.79 10.12
C MET A 223 -10.92 20.30 9.16
N GLY A 224 -11.90 21.15 8.87
CA GLY A 224 -13.02 20.82 8.00
C GLY A 224 -12.67 20.88 6.52
N VAL A 225 -13.55 20.35 5.66
CA VAL A 225 -13.35 20.37 4.21
C VAL A 225 -13.27 21.79 3.67
N SER A 226 -14.12 22.70 4.15
CA SER A 226 -14.13 24.10 3.71
C SER A 226 -12.83 24.81 4.07
N THR A 227 -12.27 24.51 5.24
CA THR A 227 -10.99 25.07 5.71
C THR A 227 -9.81 24.53 4.89
N ILE A 228 -9.84 23.25 4.52
CA ILE A 228 -8.83 22.68 3.63
C ILE A 228 -8.92 23.32 2.24
N LEU A 229 -10.15 23.49 1.71
CA LEU A 229 -10.40 24.09 0.39
C LEU A 229 -10.12 25.60 0.34
N SER A 230 -9.93 26.28 1.47
CA SER A 230 -9.53 27.70 1.48
C SER A 230 -8.03 27.91 1.30
N ALA A 231 -7.23 26.83 1.36
CA ALA A 231 -5.79 26.90 1.12
C ALA A 231 -5.48 27.34 -0.31
N LYS A 232 -4.46 28.19 -0.50
CA LYS A 232 -4.10 28.71 -1.85
C LYS A 232 -3.59 27.62 -2.78
N ARG A 233 -2.97 26.58 -2.22
CA ARG A 233 -2.51 25.38 -2.94
C ARG A 233 -2.72 24.15 -2.08
N ILE A 234 -3.09 23.04 -2.71
CA ILE A 234 -3.31 21.76 -2.04
C ILE A 234 -2.51 20.69 -2.77
N TYR A 235 -1.78 19.88 -2.01
CA TYR A 235 -1.12 18.68 -2.50
C TYR A 235 -1.69 17.45 -1.81
N LEU A 236 -2.31 16.54 -2.56
CA LEU A 236 -2.73 15.23 -2.06
C LEU A 236 -1.69 14.18 -2.45
N LEU A 237 -1.07 13.56 -1.45
CA LEU A 237 -0.05 12.53 -1.61
C LEU A 237 -0.67 11.13 -1.47
N ALA A 238 -0.45 10.27 -2.45
CA ALA A 238 -0.87 8.87 -2.36
C ALA A 238 0.19 7.95 -2.99
N TRP A 239 0.74 7.06 -2.16
CA TRP A 239 1.80 6.14 -2.56
C TRP A 239 1.33 4.70 -2.35
N GLY A 240 1.69 3.81 -3.26
CA GLY A 240 1.43 2.37 -3.14
C GLY A 240 0.13 1.91 -3.79
N GLU A 241 0.12 0.63 -4.19
CA GLU A 241 -1.00 -0.01 -4.88
C GLU A 241 -2.29 0.01 -4.05
N GLU A 242 -2.19 -0.03 -2.72
CA GLU A 242 -3.35 0.01 -1.83
C GLU A 242 -4.18 1.30 -1.94
N LYS A 243 -3.60 2.36 -2.52
CA LYS A 243 -4.29 3.63 -2.75
C LYS A 243 -4.93 3.71 -4.14
N ALA A 244 -4.62 2.81 -5.07
CA ALA A 244 -4.92 2.98 -6.48
C ALA A 244 -6.43 3.08 -6.80
N ALA A 245 -7.25 2.23 -6.17
CA ALA A 245 -8.70 2.28 -6.35
C ALA A 245 -9.29 3.62 -5.88
N MET A 246 -8.84 4.10 -4.72
CA MET A 246 -9.36 5.34 -4.14
C MET A 246 -8.85 6.58 -4.88
N VAL A 247 -7.59 6.57 -5.34
CA VAL A 247 -7.05 7.63 -6.23
C VAL A 247 -7.89 7.73 -7.50
N LYS A 248 -8.18 6.60 -8.16
CA LYS A 248 -9.06 6.60 -9.35
C LYS A 248 -10.43 7.19 -9.04
N ALA A 249 -11.07 6.77 -7.94
CA ALA A 249 -12.39 7.26 -7.57
C ALA A 249 -12.38 8.76 -7.26
N CYS A 250 -11.34 9.26 -6.58
CA CYS A 250 -11.16 10.68 -6.26
C CYS A 250 -10.89 11.54 -7.50
N VAL A 251 -10.07 11.05 -8.43
CA VAL A 251 -9.58 11.83 -9.58
C VAL A 251 -10.53 11.77 -10.77
N GLU A 252 -11.10 10.61 -11.08
CA GLU A 252 -11.94 10.41 -12.28
C GLU A 252 -13.45 10.33 -11.95
N GLY A 253 -13.79 9.96 -10.72
CA GLY A 253 -15.17 9.79 -10.25
C GLY A 253 -15.94 11.11 -10.04
N PRO A 254 -17.23 11.05 -9.71
CA PRO A 254 -18.02 12.23 -9.36
C PRO A 254 -17.61 12.79 -8.00
N ILE A 255 -17.93 14.07 -7.77
CA ILE A 255 -17.85 14.69 -6.44
C ILE A 255 -18.96 14.09 -5.57
N THR A 256 -18.61 13.57 -4.40
CA THR A 256 -19.55 12.90 -3.49
C THR A 256 -19.08 13.02 -2.03
N ASP A 257 -20.01 13.13 -1.09
CA ASP A 257 -19.73 13.13 0.34
C ASP A 257 -19.23 11.77 0.85
N THR A 258 -19.49 10.69 0.10
CA THR A 258 -18.93 9.36 0.37
C THR A 258 -17.43 9.26 0.13
N ILE A 259 -16.84 10.21 -0.62
CA ILE A 259 -15.40 10.31 -0.88
C ILE A 259 -15.00 11.78 -0.70
N PRO A 260 -14.76 12.24 0.55
CA PRO A 260 -14.47 13.66 0.81
C PRO A 260 -13.27 14.22 0.05
N ALA A 261 -12.27 13.40 -0.30
CA ALA A 261 -11.17 13.78 -1.18
C ALA A 261 -11.65 14.27 -2.57
N SER A 262 -12.79 13.80 -3.06
CA SER A 262 -13.37 14.22 -4.35
C SER A 262 -13.76 15.71 -4.35
N TYR A 263 -13.98 16.33 -3.19
CA TYR A 263 -14.21 17.78 -3.13
C TYR A 263 -13.02 18.61 -3.60
N LEU A 264 -11.81 18.04 -3.64
CA LEU A 264 -10.64 18.71 -4.21
C LEU A 264 -10.81 19.02 -5.70
N GLN A 265 -11.73 18.35 -6.42
CA GLN A 265 -12.11 18.69 -7.79
C GLN A 265 -12.68 20.11 -7.94
N THR A 266 -13.19 20.72 -6.87
CA THR A 266 -13.69 22.11 -6.93
C THR A 266 -12.59 23.15 -6.69
N HIS A 267 -11.39 22.71 -6.33
CA HIS A 267 -10.29 23.61 -5.98
C HIS A 267 -9.43 23.93 -7.19
N ARG A 268 -9.22 25.22 -7.47
CA ARG A 268 -8.48 25.68 -8.66
C ARG A 268 -7.01 25.28 -8.68
N ASN A 269 -6.43 25.02 -7.52
CA ASN A 269 -4.99 24.76 -7.35
C ASN A 269 -4.73 23.53 -6.47
N ALA A 270 -5.54 22.47 -6.65
CA ALA A 270 -5.28 21.17 -6.05
C ALA A 270 -4.51 20.29 -7.02
N HIS A 271 -3.49 19.60 -6.51
CA HIS A 271 -2.63 18.70 -7.27
C HIS A 271 -2.52 17.37 -6.52
N ILE A 272 -2.60 16.27 -7.27
CA ILE A 272 -2.40 14.92 -6.74
C ILE A 272 -1.01 14.44 -7.16
N ALA A 273 -0.21 14.01 -6.20
CA ALA A 273 1.12 13.43 -6.45
C ALA A 273 1.11 11.96 -6.04
N ILE A 274 1.35 11.09 -7.02
CA ILE A 274 1.27 9.64 -6.85
C ILE A 274 2.43 8.90 -7.50
N ASP A 275 2.72 7.69 -7.05
CA ASP A 275 3.65 6.79 -7.72
C ASP A 275 2.93 5.91 -8.76
N LEU A 276 3.69 5.19 -9.58
CA LEU A 276 3.13 4.27 -10.58
C LEU A 276 2.20 3.20 -9.96
N SER A 277 2.48 2.75 -8.73
CA SER A 277 1.64 1.75 -8.05
C SER A 277 0.27 2.32 -7.70
N ALA A 278 0.21 3.53 -7.13
CA ALA A 278 -1.05 4.24 -6.86
C ALA A 278 -1.76 4.70 -8.15
N ALA A 279 -1.02 4.88 -9.25
CA ALA A 279 -1.61 5.22 -10.55
C ALA A 279 -2.20 4.02 -11.31
N SER A 280 -1.95 2.78 -10.85
CA SER A 280 -2.24 1.54 -11.60
C SER A 280 -3.70 1.37 -12.05
N ASN A 281 -4.65 2.03 -11.38
CA ASN A 281 -6.08 2.00 -11.72
C ASN A 281 -6.56 3.21 -12.54
N LEU A 282 -5.74 4.26 -12.70
CA LEU A 282 -6.08 5.40 -13.54
C LEU A 282 -6.27 4.95 -14.99
N THR A 283 -7.23 5.55 -15.69
CA THR A 283 -7.63 5.09 -17.02
C THR A 283 -6.48 5.18 -18.00
N ARG A 284 -5.66 6.24 -17.96
CA ARG A 284 -4.47 6.36 -18.82
C ARG A 284 -3.38 5.31 -18.58
N ILE A 285 -3.39 4.63 -17.43
CA ILE A 285 -2.42 3.57 -17.08
C ILE A 285 -3.03 2.18 -17.33
N HIS A 286 -4.24 1.95 -16.81
CA HIS A 286 -4.90 0.65 -16.83
C HIS A 286 -5.57 0.35 -18.18
N ARG A 287 -6.16 1.37 -18.82
CA ARG A 287 -6.96 1.25 -20.05
C ARG A 287 -6.63 2.38 -21.02
N PRO A 288 -5.35 2.51 -21.44
CA PRO A 288 -4.87 3.66 -22.21
C PRO A 288 -5.63 3.89 -23.52
N TRP A 289 -6.21 2.83 -24.12
CA TRP A 289 -7.01 2.90 -25.35
C TRP A 289 -8.28 3.76 -25.20
N LEU A 290 -8.72 4.03 -23.96
CA LEU A 290 -9.84 4.91 -23.69
C LEU A 290 -9.46 6.38 -23.68
N VAL A 291 -8.18 6.74 -23.79
CA VAL A 291 -7.73 8.13 -23.77
C VAL A 291 -6.81 8.48 -24.92
N THR A 292 -5.99 7.53 -25.40
CA THR A 292 -5.00 7.76 -26.45
C THR A 292 -4.77 6.52 -27.30
N SER A 293 -4.10 6.71 -28.44
CA SER A 293 -3.64 5.62 -29.30
C SER A 293 -2.59 4.77 -28.62
N CYS A 294 -2.71 3.45 -28.81
CA CYS A 294 -1.90 2.48 -28.09
C CYS A 294 -0.84 1.82 -28.97
N GLU A 295 0.30 1.50 -28.35
CA GLU A 295 1.22 0.52 -28.93
C GLU A 295 0.73 -0.86 -28.52
N TRP A 296 -0.05 -1.46 -29.42
CA TRP A 296 -0.70 -2.73 -29.17
C TRP A 296 0.31 -3.89 -29.14
N ASN A 297 0.38 -4.56 -27.99
CA ASN A 297 1.08 -5.83 -27.81
C ASN A 297 0.10 -6.89 -27.31
N ASP A 298 0.49 -8.17 -27.35
CA ASP A 298 -0.41 -9.28 -27.00
C ASP A 298 -1.05 -9.15 -25.62
N LYS A 299 -0.29 -8.61 -24.65
CA LYS A 299 -0.80 -8.39 -23.29
C LYS A 299 -1.87 -7.30 -23.27
N LEU A 300 -1.63 -6.16 -23.92
CA LEU A 300 -2.56 -5.04 -23.94
C LEU A 300 -3.84 -5.40 -24.71
N ILE A 301 -3.71 -6.09 -25.84
CA ILE A 301 -4.85 -6.59 -26.62
C ILE A 301 -5.67 -7.54 -25.76
N ARG A 302 -5.04 -8.53 -25.10
CA ARG A 302 -5.73 -9.47 -24.19
C ARG A 302 -6.48 -8.74 -23.07
N SER A 303 -5.82 -7.76 -22.43
CA SER A 303 -6.43 -6.96 -21.38
C SER A 303 -7.65 -6.19 -21.89
N ALA A 304 -7.55 -5.54 -23.04
CA ALA A 304 -8.65 -4.82 -23.68
C ALA A 304 -9.83 -5.73 -24.04
N ILE A 305 -9.57 -6.92 -24.57
CA ILE A 305 -10.65 -7.84 -24.97
C ILE A 305 -11.34 -8.46 -23.75
N VAL A 306 -10.58 -8.84 -22.71
CA VAL A 306 -11.16 -9.31 -21.45
C VAL A 306 -12.02 -8.23 -20.81
N TRP A 307 -11.52 -6.98 -20.80
CA TRP A 307 -12.30 -5.83 -20.33
C TRP A 307 -13.59 -5.64 -21.14
N LEU A 308 -13.52 -5.71 -22.47
CA LEU A 308 -14.69 -5.57 -23.33
C LEU A 308 -15.71 -6.70 -23.09
N CYS A 309 -15.26 -7.94 -22.86
CA CYS A 309 -16.13 -9.06 -22.48
C CYS A 309 -16.85 -8.78 -21.16
N GLN A 310 -16.14 -8.31 -20.14
CA GLN A 310 -16.71 -7.97 -18.84
C GLN A 310 -17.73 -6.83 -18.95
N LEU A 311 -17.43 -5.82 -19.77
CA LEU A 311 -18.31 -4.66 -19.96
C LEU A 311 -19.60 -5.04 -20.70
N THR A 312 -19.51 -5.88 -21.72
CA THR A 312 -20.66 -6.27 -22.57
C THR A 312 -21.41 -7.50 -22.06
N GLY A 313 -20.83 -8.26 -21.12
CA GLY A 313 -21.33 -9.57 -20.70
C GLY A 313 -21.22 -10.66 -21.78
N LYS A 314 -20.48 -10.42 -22.87
CA LYS A 314 -20.34 -11.34 -24.00
C LYS A 314 -19.04 -12.14 -23.90
N PRO A 315 -19.06 -13.45 -24.24
CA PRO A 315 -17.83 -14.22 -24.47
C PRO A 315 -17.02 -13.67 -25.65
N ILE A 316 -15.69 -13.90 -25.64
CA ILE A 316 -14.74 -13.39 -26.65
C ILE A 316 -15.23 -13.61 -28.09
N LEU A 317 -15.64 -14.83 -28.43
CA LEU A 317 -16.06 -15.18 -29.79
C LEU A 317 -17.38 -14.55 -30.24
N LYS A 318 -18.14 -13.93 -29.31
CA LYS A 318 -19.42 -13.24 -29.60
C LYS A 318 -19.29 -11.72 -29.69
N LEU A 319 -18.10 -11.17 -29.51
CA LEU A 319 -17.87 -9.74 -29.68
C LEU A 319 -17.95 -9.34 -31.16
N THR A 320 -18.62 -8.24 -31.45
CA THR A 320 -18.88 -7.73 -32.81
C THR A 320 -18.09 -6.45 -33.09
N ASN A 321 -17.98 -6.04 -34.36
CA ASN A 321 -17.36 -4.75 -34.71
C ASN A 321 -18.02 -3.57 -33.99
N LYS A 322 -19.33 -3.65 -33.75
CA LYS A 322 -20.08 -2.63 -33.00
C LYS A 322 -19.56 -2.50 -31.57
N ASP A 323 -19.34 -3.63 -30.88
CA ASP A 323 -18.84 -3.65 -29.50
C ASP A 323 -17.46 -2.98 -29.40
N TYR A 324 -16.57 -3.22 -30.36
CA TYR A 324 -15.25 -2.59 -30.39
C TYR A 324 -15.34 -1.07 -30.65
N ASN A 325 -16.17 -0.66 -31.62
CA ASN A 325 -16.32 0.75 -32.00
C ASN A 325 -16.94 1.61 -30.89
N GLU A 326 -17.96 1.10 -30.21
CA GLU A 326 -18.65 1.83 -29.14
C GLU A 326 -17.81 1.96 -27.85
N ASN A 327 -16.69 1.23 -27.75
CA ASN A 327 -15.90 1.12 -26.52
C ASN A 327 -14.41 1.50 -26.71
N GLY A 328 -14.10 2.30 -27.75
CA GLY A 328 -12.76 2.86 -27.93
C GLY A 328 -11.70 1.85 -28.40
N LEU A 329 -12.11 0.78 -29.08
CA LEU A 329 -11.21 -0.27 -29.59
C LEU A 329 -11.18 -0.34 -31.13
N SER A 330 -11.59 0.73 -31.81
CA SER A 330 -11.57 0.82 -33.28
C SER A 330 -10.18 0.63 -33.88
N GLU A 331 -9.11 1.01 -33.17
CA GLU A 331 -7.73 0.76 -33.62
C GLU A 331 -7.44 -0.73 -33.83
N LEU A 332 -7.98 -1.59 -32.97
CA LEU A 332 -7.83 -3.04 -33.14
C LEU A 332 -8.55 -3.54 -34.39
N LEU A 333 -9.70 -2.95 -34.73
CA LEU A 333 -10.39 -3.27 -35.97
C LEU A 333 -9.60 -2.80 -37.19
N ALA A 334 -8.94 -1.64 -37.13
CA ALA A 334 -8.08 -1.16 -38.19
C ALA A 334 -6.85 -2.06 -38.40
N LEU A 335 -6.23 -2.54 -37.30
CA LEU A 335 -5.05 -3.39 -37.34
C LEU A 335 -5.34 -4.83 -37.80
N PHE A 336 -6.46 -5.40 -37.37
CA PHE A 336 -6.81 -6.80 -37.64
C PHE A 336 -7.90 -6.97 -38.73
N GLY A 337 -8.45 -5.87 -39.24
CA GLY A 337 -9.52 -5.83 -40.23
C GLY A 337 -10.93 -6.10 -39.70
N SER A 338 -11.09 -6.92 -38.67
CA SER A 338 -12.41 -7.23 -38.08
C SER A 338 -12.31 -7.73 -36.63
N ALA A 339 -13.42 -7.61 -35.89
CA ALA A 339 -13.53 -8.17 -34.55
C ALA A 339 -13.34 -9.70 -34.57
N TYR A 340 -13.81 -10.38 -35.63
CA TYR A 340 -13.63 -11.82 -35.80
C TYR A 340 -12.15 -12.24 -35.71
N ASN A 341 -11.27 -11.54 -36.44
CA ASN A 341 -9.84 -11.84 -36.45
C ASN A 341 -9.19 -11.60 -35.08
N VAL A 342 -9.54 -10.50 -34.40
CA VAL A 342 -9.05 -10.21 -33.04
C VAL A 342 -9.53 -11.28 -32.05
N ASN A 343 -10.81 -11.64 -32.10
CA ASN A 343 -11.42 -12.59 -31.20
C ASN A 343 -10.78 -13.98 -31.33
N ILE A 344 -10.56 -14.47 -32.57
CA ILE A 344 -9.92 -15.77 -32.80
C ILE A 344 -8.49 -15.77 -32.28
N LYS A 345 -7.71 -14.70 -32.56
CA LYS A 345 -6.34 -14.57 -32.03
C LYS A 345 -6.33 -14.67 -30.51
N ILE A 346 -7.13 -13.85 -29.82
CA ILE A 346 -7.13 -13.79 -28.35
C ILE A 346 -7.72 -15.07 -27.74
N PHE A 347 -8.72 -15.66 -28.37
CA PHE A 347 -9.25 -16.96 -27.93
C PHE A 347 -8.18 -18.04 -27.99
N ASN A 348 -7.45 -18.15 -29.10
CA ASN A 348 -6.34 -19.10 -29.25
C ASN A 348 -5.21 -18.78 -28.26
N ASP A 349 -4.82 -17.51 -28.12
CA ASP A 349 -3.78 -17.07 -27.17
C ASP A 349 -4.11 -17.47 -25.73
N LEU A 350 -5.39 -17.46 -25.33
CA LEU A 350 -5.84 -17.92 -24.01
C LEU A 350 -5.93 -19.45 -23.94
N GLN A 351 -6.50 -20.09 -24.96
CA GLN A 351 -6.63 -21.55 -25.02
C GLN A 351 -5.27 -22.24 -24.98
N HIS A 352 -4.25 -21.67 -25.63
CA HIS A 352 -2.87 -22.14 -25.59
C HIS A 352 -2.20 -22.01 -24.22
N THR A 353 -2.74 -21.21 -23.29
CA THR A 353 -2.24 -21.18 -21.91
C THR A 353 -2.71 -22.36 -21.06
N ILE A 354 -3.75 -23.07 -21.50
CA ILE A 354 -4.35 -24.17 -20.76
C ILE A 354 -3.56 -25.45 -21.04
N THR A 355 -2.89 -25.98 -20.02
CA THR A 355 -2.13 -27.22 -20.13
C THR A 355 -2.30 -28.10 -18.90
N GLY A 356 -2.37 -29.42 -19.12
CA GLY A 356 -2.22 -30.42 -18.07
C GLY A 356 -0.76 -30.74 -17.75
N TRP A 357 0.20 -30.14 -18.47
CA TRP A 357 1.65 -30.39 -18.39
C TRP A 357 2.38 -29.09 -18.07
N PRO A 358 2.34 -28.63 -16.79
CA PRO A 358 2.97 -27.37 -16.39
C PRO A 358 4.49 -27.37 -16.54
N GLY A 359 5.14 -28.54 -16.55
CA GLY A 359 6.57 -28.69 -16.84
C GLY A 359 6.88 -29.00 -18.30
N GLY A 360 5.91 -28.87 -19.21
CA GLY A 360 6.03 -29.25 -20.62
C GLY A 360 5.83 -30.76 -20.84
N LYS A 361 5.18 -31.14 -21.93
CA LYS A 361 4.93 -32.55 -22.27
C LYS A 361 6.12 -33.11 -23.06
N PRO A 362 6.83 -34.15 -22.58
CA PRO A 362 7.93 -34.74 -23.33
C PRO A 362 7.44 -35.40 -24.62
N ASN A 363 8.26 -35.35 -25.67
CA ASN A 363 8.00 -35.96 -26.99
C ASN A 363 6.69 -35.52 -27.66
N ALA A 364 6.21 -34.32 -27.33
CA ALA A 364 5.05 -33.71 -27.97
C ALA A 364 5.46 -32.42 -28.69
N ASP A 365 4.68 -32.06 -29.71
CA ASP A 365 4.74 -30.71 -30.27
C ASP A 365 4.28 -29.69 -29.22
N ASP A 366 5.13 -28.69 -29.03
CA ASP A 366 4.99 -27.59 -28.07
C ASP A 366 4.79 -26.22 -28.74
N THR A 367 4.61 -26.17 -30.07
CA THR A 367 4.39 -24.94 -30.86
C THR A 367 3.33 -24.01 -30.24
N TYR A 368 2.26 -24.59 -29.70
CA TYR A 368 1.14 -23.86 -29.09
C TYR A 368 0.94 -24.20 -27.60
N ARG A 369 1.97 -24.69 -26.93
CA ARG A 369 1.93 -25.01 -25.49
C ARG A 369 2.65 -23.92 -24.70
N PRO A 370 2.23 -23.66 -23.46
CA PRO A 370 2.78 -22.55 -22.68
C PRO A 370 4.19 -22.87 -22.16
N GLU A 371 4.56 -24.14 -22.05
CA GLU A 371 5.88 -24.58 -21.62
C GLU A 371 6.47 -25.58 -22.63
N ARG A 372 7.74 -25.34 -22.97
CA ARG A 372 8.55 -26.14 -23.89
C ARG A 372 8.76 -27.57 -23.41
N ALA A 373 8.75 -28.53 -24.32
CA ALA A 373 8.90 -29.97 -24.08
C ALA A 373 10.31 -30.36 -23.60
N LYS A 374 11.35 -29.60 -23.98
CA LYS A 374 12.75 -29.84 -23.60
C LYS A 374 13.33 -28.67 -22.80
N PRO A 375 14.22 -28.92 -21.81
CA PRO A 375 14.66 -30.23 -21.32
C PRO A 375 13.58 -30.99 -20.54
N TYR A 376 13.74 -32.30 -20.38
CA TYR A 376 12.93 -33.16 -19.51
C TYR A 376 13.82 -34.23 -18.85
N PRO A 377 13.72 -34.46 -17.53
CA PRO A 377 12.95 -33.68 -16.55
C PRO A 377 13.51 -32.26 -16.40
N LYS A 378 12.69 -31.35 -15.86
CA LYS A 378 13.10 -29.97 -15.54
C LYS A 378 13.34 -29.84 -14.05
N ARG A 379 14.25 -28.94 -13.68
CA ARG A 379 14.34 -28.43 -12.32
C ARG A 379 13.43 -27.22 -12.16
N VAL A 380 12.56 -27.27 -11.17
CA VAL A 380 11.54 -26.24 -10.91
C VAL A 380 11.69 -25.76 -9.47
N VAL A 381 11.71 -24.44 -9.28
CA VAL A 381 11.71 -23.82 -7.95
C VAL A 381 10.39 -23.08 -7.77
N ILE A 382 9.66 -23.43 -6.72
CA ILE A 382 8.40 -22.81 -6.35
C ILE A 382 8.68 -21.86 -5.19
N PHE A 383 8.40 -20.57 -5.37
CA PHE A 383 8.49 -19.58 -4.31
C PHE A 383 7.15 -19.50 -3.59
N SER A 384 7.16 -19.83 -2.30
CA SER A 384 5.98 -19.82 -1.43
C SER A 384 6.12 -18.64 -0.46
N PRO A 385 5.42 -17.50 -0.69
CA PRO A 385 5.57 -16.30 0.15
C PRO A 385 5.27 -16.59 1.63
N HIS A 386 4.16 -17.27 1.89
CA HIS A 386 3.81 -17.86 3.18
C HIS A 386 3.84 -19.39 3.11
N PRO A 387 4.21 -20.14 4.17
CA PRO A 387 4.41 -21.60 4.08
C PRO A 387 3.23 -22.51 3.72
N ASP A 388 2.04 -21.96 3.50
CA ASP A 388 0.84 -22.66 3.03
C ASP A 388 0.40 -22.24 1.61
N ASP A 389 0.99 -21.18 1.04
CA ASP A 389 0.60 -20.61 -0.25
C ASP A 389 0.86 -21.56 -1.42
N ASP A 390 1.93 -22.36 -1.36
CA ASP A 390 2.26 -23.39 -2.35
C ASP A 390 1.16 -24.43 -2.50
N VAL A 391 0.55 -24.82 -1.38
CA VAL A 391 -0.53 -25.82 -1.36
C VAL A 391 -1.87 -25.16 -1.69
N ILE A 392 -2.19 -24.04 -1.04
CA ILE A 392 -3.50 -23.38 -1.16
C ILE A 392 -3.67 -22.74 -2.55
N SER A 393 -2.63 -22.09 -3.07
CA SER A 393 -2.74 -21.30 -4.30
C SER A 393 -2.42 -22.12 -5.56
N MET A 394 -1.53 -23.12 -5.46
CA MET A 394 -1.04 -23.85 -6.64
C MET A 394 -0.87 -25.35 -6.44
N GLY A 395 -1.52 -25.95 -5.43
CA GLY A 395 -1.38 -27.38 -5.10
C GLY A 395 -1.62 -28.34 -6.27
N GLY A 396 -2.53 -28.02 -7.18
CA GLY A 396 -2.76 -28.81 -8.41
C GLY A 396 -1.56 -28.82 -9.36
N THR A 397 -1.00 -27.63 -9.66
CA THR A 397 0.19 -27.47 -10.51
C THR A 397 1.42 -28.09 -9.85
N PHE A 398 1.59 -27.80 -8.56
CA PHE A 398 2.61 -28.35 -7.68
C PHE A 398 2.67 -29.88 -7.76
N ARG A 399 1.53 -30.54 -7.55
CA ARG A 399 1.40 -32.00 -7.62
C ARG A 399 1.68 -32.54 -9.02
N ARG A 400 1.16 -31.88 -10.06
CA ARG A 400 1.36 -32.32 -11.46
C ARG A 400 2.82 -32.32 -11.86
N LEU A 401 3.60 -31.32 -11.43
CA LEU A 401 5.04 -31.29 -11.69
C LEU A 401 5.75 -32.52 -11.11
N VAL A 402 5.41 -32.92 -9.88
CA VAL A 402 6.01 -34.11 -9.26
C VAL A 402 5.52 -35.40 -9.90
N GLU A 403 4.22 -35.54 -10.17
CA GLU A 403 3.64 -36.69 -10.88
C GLU A 403 4.28 -36.88 -12.27
N GLN A 404 4.59 -35.77 -12.95
CA GLN A 404 5.30 -35.72 -14.24
C GLN A 404 6.81 -35.87 -14.12
N LYS A 405 7.33 -36.24 -12.94
CA LYS A 405 8.74 -36.57 -12.68
C LYS A 405 9.71 -35.40 -12.86
N HIS A 406 9.25 -34.16 -12.72
CA HIS A 406 10.15 -33.01 -12.62
C HIS A 406 10.87 -32.97 -11.26
N GLU A 407 12.04 -32.36 -11.22
CA GLU A 407 12.78 -32.09 -9.99
C GLU A 407 12.25 -30.80 -9.35
N VAL A 408 11.34 -30.93 -8.39
CA VAL A 408 10.68 -29.79 -7.74
C VAL A 408 11.37 -29.45 -6.42
N HIS A 409 11.62 -28.15 -6.22
CA HIS A 409 12.04 -27.54 -4.96
C HIS A 409 11.04 -26.49 -4.53
N VAL A 410 10.92 -26.29 -3.22
CA VAL A 410 10.07 -25.24 -2.64
C VAL A 410 10.93 -24.33 -1.79
N ALA A 411 10.82 -23.02 -2.03
CA ALA A 411 11.50 -21.97 -1.29
C ALA A 411 10.45 -21.15 -0.52
N TYR A 412 10.35 -21.43 0.77
CA TYR A 412 9.48 -20.74 1.72
C TYR A 412 10.12 -19.42 2.13
N GLN A 413 9.48 -18.31 1.78
CA GLN A 413 10.04 -16.98 1.95
C GLN A 413 9.93 -16.51 3.39
N THR A 414 8.76 -16.62 4.01
CA THR A 414 8.55 -16.19 5.42
C THR A 414 8.37 -17.38 6.36
N SER A 415 8.47 -17.15 7.67
CA SER A 415 8.34 -18.21 8.69
C SER A 415 6.89 -18.62 8.97
N GLY A 416 5.91 -17.78 8.62
CA GLY A 416 4.49 -17.98 8.91
C GLY A 416 4.12 -18.10 10.40
N ASN A 417 5.01 -17.66 11.29
CA ASN A 417 4.85 -17.83 12.74
C ASN A 417 3.69 -17.01 13.34
N ILE A 418 3.34 -15.86 12.75
CA ILE A 418 2.25 -15.01 13.24
C ILE A 418 0.88 -15.68 13.03
N ALA A 419 0.76 -16.58 12.05
CA ALA A 419 -0.49 -17.25 11.71
C ALA A 419 -0.74 -18.54 12.53
N VAL A 420 0.15 -18.90 13.46
CA VAL A 420 -0.01 -20.07 14.31
C VAL A 420 -0.64 -19.63 15.64
N GLY A 421 -1.76 -20.27 16.00
CA GLY A 421 -2.46 -20.02 17.25
C GLY A 421 -1.66 -20.46 18.48
N ASP A 422 -1.98 -19.87 19.63
CA ASP A 422 -1.30 -20.18 20.90
C ASP A 422 -1.62 -21.59 21.40
N GLU A 423 -2.82 -22.07 21.09
CA GLU A 423 -3.29 -23.43 21.38
C GLU A 423 -2.45 -24.52 20.69
N GLU A 424 -1.98 -24.25 19.47
CA GLU A 424 -1.09 -25.16 18.74
C GLU A 424 0.26 -25.26 19.45
N VAL A 425 0.81 -24.13 19.89
CA VAL A 425 2.05 -24.10 20.68
C VAL A 425 1.91 -24.93 21.94
N ILE A 426 0.80 -24.76 22.68
CA ILE A 426 0.52 -25.54 23.90
C ILE A 426 0.43 -27.03 23.60
N ARG A 427 -0.25 -27.42 22.51
CA ARG A 427 -0.38 -28.83 22.11
C ARG A 427 0.98 -29.48 21.84
N PHE A 428 1.85 -28.81 21.07
CA PHE A 428 3.19 -29.32 20.78
C PHE A 428 4.09 -29.33 22.02
N LEU A 429 3.97 -28.33 22.90
CA LEU A 429 4.71 -28.28 24.16
C LEU A 429 4.32 -29.42 25.11
N HIS A 430 3.04 -29.76 25.21
CA HIS A 430 2.59 -30.95 25.95
C HIS A 430 3.23 -32.23 25.42
N PHE A 431 3.29 -32.38 24.10
CA PHE A 431 3.93 -33.53 23.46
C PHE A 431 5.43 -33.60 23.78
N ILE A 432 6.17 -32.50 23.61
CA ILE A 432 7.62 -32.45 23.86
C ILE A 432 7.95 -32.75 25.33
N ASN A 433 7.23 -32.13 26.28
CA ASN A 433 7.45 -32.37 27.69
C ASN A 433 7.05 -33.80 28.11
N GLY A 434 5.95 -34.34 27.56
CA GLY A 434 5.56 -35.73 27.77
C GLY A 434 6.59 -36.73 27.22
N PHE A 435 7.18 -36.44 26.04
CA PHE A 435 8.26 -37.24 25.48
C PHE A 435 9.50 -37.25 26.39
N ASN A 436 9.89 -36.08 26.93
CA ASN A 436 10.98 -35.97 27.89
C ASN A 436 10.74 -36.80 29.16
N GLN A 437 9.50 -36.81 29.66
CA GLN A 437 9.12 -37.60 30.85
C GLN A 437 9.19 -39.11 30.61
N ILE A 438 8.74 -39.57 29.44
CA ILE A 438 8.64 -41.01 29.13
C ILE A 438 9.99 -41.59 28.70
N PHE A 439 10.72 -40.89 27.82
CA PHE A 439 11.89 -41.45 27.14
C PHE A 439 13.23 -40.93 27.66
N ASN A 440 13.22 -39.83 28.44
CA ASN A 440 14.42 -39.21 28.98
C ASN A 440 14.34 -39.01 30.50
N ASN A 441 13.41 -39.71 31.19
CA ASN A 441 13.17 -39.65 32.64
C ASN A 441 13.11 -38.22 33.21
N ASN A 442 12.65 -37.26 32.40
CA ASN A 442 12.60 -35.85 32.76
C ASN A 442 13.98 -35.23 33.13
N GLU A 443 15.08 -35.77 32.59
CA GLU A 443 16.44 -35.28 32.85
C GLU A 443 16.73 -33.95 32.15
N ASP A 444 16.13 -33.69 30.99
CA ASP A 444 16.27 -32.40 30.31
C ASP A 444 15.42 -31.33 31.00
N LYS A 445 16.08 -30.57 31.87
CA LYS A 445 15.47 -29.46 32.61
C LYS A 445 15.11 -28.27 31.71
N VAL A 446 15.80 -28.09 30.58
CA VAL A 446 15.53 -26.96 29.67
C VAL A 446 14.12 -27.09 29.09
N ILE A 447 13.73 -28.30 28.68
CA ILE A 447 12.38 -28.59 28.18
C ILE A 447 11.33 -28.30 29.26
N SER A 448 11.53 -28.80 30.48
CA SER A 448 10.58 -28.61 31.58
C SER A 448 10.45 -27.15 32.02
N GLU A 449 11.56 -26.42 32.09
CA GLU A 449 11.59 -25.00 32.43
C GLU A 449 10.91 -24.15 31.35
N LYS A 450 11.27 -24.35 30.07
CA LYS A 450 10.64 -23.64 28.94
C LYS A 450 9.16 -23.94 28.82
N TYR A 451 8.75 -25.18 29.07
CA TYR A 451 7.34 -25.57 29.13
C TYR A 451 6.57 -24.76 30.20
N ALA A 452 7.12 -24.64 31.41
CA ALA A 452 6.50 -23.87 32.49
C ALA A 452 6.47 -22.36 32.18
N GLU A 453 7.58 -21.81 31.67
CA GLU A 453 7.72 -20.41 31.28
C GLU A 453 6.67 -20.01 30.22
N ILE A 454 6.63 -20.74 29.10
CA ILE A 454 5.74 -20.42 27.98
C ILE A 454 4.27 -20.58 28.38
N ARG A 455 3.92 -21.63 29.14
CA ARG A 455 2.54 -21.79 29.62
C ARG A 455 2.11 -20.67 30.56
N LYS A 456 3.02 -20.20 31.42
CA LYS A 456 2.74 -19.05 32.29
C LYS A 456 2.50 -17.80 31.45
N PHE A 457 3.40 -17.51 30.51
CA PHE A 457 3.26 -16.37 29.61
C PHE A 457 1.93 -16.40 28.84
N LEU A 458 1.62 -17.50 28.15
CA LEU A 458 0.40 -17.63 27.34
C LEU A 458 -0.88 -17.57 28.18
N LYS A 459 -0.85 -17.96 29.46
CA LYS A 459 -1.99 -17.84 30.37
C LYS A 459 -2.22 -16.40 30.84
N GLU A 460 -1.15 -15.62 30.99
CA GLU A 460 -1.19 -14.23 31.45
C GLU A 460 -1.34 -13.22 30.29
N LYS A 461 -1.05 -13.68 29.06
CA LYS A 461 -1.13 -12.91 27.81
C LYS A 461 -2.56 -12.41 27.57
N LYS A 462 -2.69 -11.13 27.22
CA LYS A 462 -3.94 -10.48 26.84
C LYS A 462 -4.04 -10.33 25.32
N ASP A 463 -5.25 -10.11 24.83
CA ASP A 463 -5.48 -9.81 23.42
C ASP A 463 -4.69 -8.56 23.00
N GLY A 464 -3.88 -8.71 21.95
CA GLY A 464 -2.98 -7.67 21.43
C GLY A 464 -1.55 -7.72 21.97
N ASP A 465 -1.26 -8.51 23.01
CA ASP A 465 0.10 -8.70 23.50
C ASP A 465 0.96 -9.41 22.44
N MET A 466 2.20 -8.93 22.28
CA MET A 466 3.17 -9.49 21.35
C MET A 466 3.79 -10.78 21.89
N ASP A 467 3.89 -11.80 21.05
CA ASP A 467 4.60 -13.03 21.38
C ASP A 467 6.08 -12.77 21.66
N THR A 468 6.64 -13.53 22.61
CA THR A 468 8.08 -13.57 22.84
C THR A 468 8.80 -14.18 21.65
N ARG A 469 10.11 -13.90 21.54
CA ARG A 469 10.95 -14.47 20.46
C ARG A 469 10.93 -16.00 20.46
N ASP A 470 10.88 -16.61 21.64
CA ASP A 470 10.86 -18.07 21.79
C ASP A 470 9.55 -18.66 21.26
N ILE A 471 8.41 -18.04 21.59
CA ILE A 471 7.10 -18.44 21.08
C ILE A 471 7.03 -18.28 19.56
N LEU A 472 7.49 -17.14 19.02
CA LEU A 472 7.58 -16.92 17.58
C LEU A 472 8.49 -17.92 16.86
N THR A 473 9.52 -18.42 17.54
CA THR A 473 10.41 -19.45 17.01
C THR A 473 9.72 -20.81 16.97
N ILE A 474 9.04 -21.20 18.05
CA ILE A 474 8.27 -22.46 18.12
C ILE A 474 7.13 -22.47 17.10
N LYS A 475 6.37 -21.37 17.00
CA LYS A 475 5.34 -21.19 15.98
C LYS A 475 5.91 -21.34 14.57
N GLY A 476 7.08 -20.78 14.30
CA GLY A 476 7.80 -20.99 13.06
C GLY A 476 8.14 -22.47 12.81
N LEU A 477 8.63 -23.19 13.83
CA LEU A 477 8.94 -24.62 13.72
C LEU A 477 7.70 -25.48 13.39
N ILE A 478 6.57 -25.19 14.02
CA ILE A 478 5.28 -25.86 13.72
C ILE A 478 4.94 -25.70 12.24
N ARG A 479 4.97 -24.45 11.76
CA ARG A 479 4.68 -24.13 10.36
C ARG A 479 5.64 -24.80 9.37
N ARG A 480 6.93 -24.89 9.71
CA ARG A 480 7.91 -25.66 8.90
C ARG A 480 7.60 -27.15 8.88
N GLY A 481 7.13 -27.70 9.99
CA GLY A 481 6.68 -29.09 10.08
C GLY A 481 5.50 -29.38 9.14
N GLU A 482 4.51 -28.49 9.12
CA GLU A 482 3.37 -28.56 8.19
C GLU A 482 3.81 -28.49 6.72
N ALA A 483 4.64 -27.51 6.38
CA ALA A 483 5.20 -27.33 5.03
C ALA A 483 5.98 -28.56 4.56
N ARG A 484 6.83 -29.14 5.43
CA ARG A 484 7.54 -30.39 5.16
C ARG A 484 6.59 -31.57 4.96
N THR A 485 5.52 -31.64 5.75
CA THR A 485 4.51 -32.69 5.64
C THR A 485 3.77 -32.59 4.30
N ALA A 486 3.41 -31.38 3.87
CA ALA A 486 2.79 -31.14 2.57
C ALA A 486 3.72 -31.52 1.39
N CYS A 487 5.01 -31.18 1.49
CA CYS A 487 6.02 -31.60 0.52
C CYS A 487 6.17 -33.12 0.46
N ALA A 488 6.29 -33.77 1.62
CA ALA A 488 6.42 -35.22 1.72
C ALA A 488 5.18 -35.94 1.15
N TYR A 489 3.97 -35.44 1.43
CA TYR A 489 2.73 -35.96 0.85
C TYR A 489 2.73 -35.94 -0.69
N ASN A 490 3.40 -34.95 -1.28
CA ASN A 490 3.55 -34.83 -2.73
C ASN A 490 4.82 -35.51 -3.27
N ASN A 491 5.53 -36.32 -2.47
CA ASN A 491 6.78 -36.99 -2.81
C ASN A 491 7.95 -36.04 -3.16
N ILE A 492 8.00 -34.87 -2.53
CA ILE A 492 9.16 -33.98 -2.59
C ILE A 492 10.13 -34.34 -1.44
N PRO A 493 11.39 -34.67 -1.75
CA PRO A 493 12.42 -34.90 -0.74
C PRO A 493 12.64 -33.71 0.20
N LEU A 494 12.88 -33.97 1.48
CA LEU A 494 12.99 -32.92 2.51
C LEU A 494 14.21 -32.00 2.31
N ASP A 495 15.27 -32.46 1.65
CA ASP A 495 16.44 -31.67 1.24
C ASP A 495 16.11 -30.66 0.11
N ARG A 496 14.90 -30.72 -0.45
CA ARG A 496 14.38 -29.76 -1.44
C ARG A 496 13.37 -28.78 -0.88
N CYS A 497 13.16 -28.80 0.44
CA CYS A 497 12.35 -27.82 1.17
C CYS A 497 13.27 -26.76 1.79
N HIS A 498 13.30 -25.57 1.21
CA HIS A 498 14.19 -24.47 1.60
C HIS A 498 13.43 -23.42 2.40
N PHE A 499 13.94 -23.04 3.56
CA PHE A 499 13.35 -22.01 4.42
C PHE A 499 14.27 -20.80 4.48
N LEU A 500 13.81 -19.66 3.97
CA LEU A 500 14.64 -18.46 3.80
C LEU A 500 14.54 -17.47 4.97
N ASP A 501 13.47 -17.55 5.77
CA ASP A 501 13.20 -16.65 6.90
C ASP A 501 13.34 -15.15 6.56
N LEU A 502 12.88 -14.76 5.37
CA LEU A 502 12.88 -13.37 4.95
C LEU A 502 12.04 -12.55 5.94
N PRO A 503 12.54 -11.36 6.35
CA PRO A 503 11.81 -10.51 7.28
C PRO A 503 10.50 -10.06 6.63
N SER A 504 9.38 -10.34 7.29
CA SER A 504 8.10 -9.74 6.89
C SER A 504 8.12 -8.26 7.27
N THR A 505 7.99 -7.38 6.28
CA THR A 505 7.80 -5.95 6.53
C THR A 505 6.42 -5.77 7.17
N LYS A 506 6.37 -5.62 8.50
CA LYS A 506 5.18 -5.04 9.14
C LYS A 506 5.06 -3.58 8.65
N PRO A 507 3.91 -3.15 8.11
CA PRO A 507 3.65 -1.74 7.93
C PRO A 507 3.71 -1.08 9.32
N GLY A 508 4.67 -0.19 9.56
CA GLY A 508 4.82 0.54 10.83
C GLY A 508 6.11 0.28 11.64
N LYS A 509 7.04 -0.58 11.18
CA LYS A 509 8.39 -0.66 11.79
C LYS A 509 9.47 -0.41 10.74
N SER A 510 9.98 0.82 10.71
CA SER A 510 11.22 1.21 10.02
C SER A 510 12.48 0.75 10.78
N ARG A 511 12.54 -0.53 11.18
CA ARG A 511 13.81 -1.15 11.59
C ARG A 511 13.98 -2.46 10.82
N LYS A 512 14.87 -2.42 9.81
CA LYS A 512 15.49 -3.62 9.23
C LYS A 512 16.12 -4.40 10.38
N ILE A 513 15.54 -5.53 10.75
CA ILE A 513 16.22 -6.50 11.62
C ILE A 513 17.33 -7.12 10.74
N PRO A 514 18.61 -7.11 11.16
CA PRO A 514 19.68 -7.73 10.40
C PRO A 514 19.35 -9.21 10.17
N SER A 515 19.44 -9.66 8.93
CA SER A 515 19.37 -11.08 8.57
C SER A 515 20.41 -11.85 9.38
N ALA A 516 19.97 -12.83 10.18
CA ALA A 516 20.89 -13.83 10.70
C ALA A 516 21.46 -14.60 9.50
N LYS A 517 22.77 -14.84 9.49
CA LYS A 517 23.39 -15.71 8.48
C LYS A 517 22.73 -17.10 8.56
N PRO A 518 22.41 -17.74 7.42
CA PRO A 518 22.00 -19.14 7.43
C PRO A 518 23.16 -19.98 8.00
N MET A 519 22.83 -20.91 8.90
CA MET A 519 23.72 -22.03 9.24
C MET A 519 23.68 -23.07 8.12
#